data_AF-A0A0J9TN49-F1
#
_entry.id   AF-A0A0J9TN49-F1
#
_cell.length_a   1.000
_cell.length_b   1.000
_cell.length_c   1.000
_cell.angle_alpha   90.00
_cell.angle_beta   90.00
_cell.angle_gamma   90.00
#
_symmetry.space_group_name_H-M   'P 1'
#
loop_
_entity.id
_entity.type
_entity.pdbx_description
1 polymer ?
#
loop_
_entity_poly.entity_id
_entity_poly.type
_entity_poly.pdbx_seq_one_letter_code
_entity_poly.pdbx_strand_id
1 'polypeptide(L)'
;MECKQIPKDKSYEFFENIEKYIEIANSAESTTDFPNANSGCNSFITTFGYHFKDSTTAKHICVQFIKLYDSLNVIKNKSKSDTNYEKCRKFLIYWINFKLREGMKNEVDSICRVYDAIESQFTGSNDYNIHMGLIGNINKDDLYKMNILYRLYVNYVKLKAIDYKNEEENKRQLLTHSTACCTHYIKASYICNDDNKDKNPEFCEKLEAFVSKYKQLNQKVDDKGSGFSDYFIKLSECPNTKIITTAVTGSIIGLIPLVGVLYKVIELNIKL
;
A
#
# COMPACT_ATOMS: atom_id res chain seq x y z
N MET A 1 -12.61 -7.29 -22.90
CA MET A 1 -11.30 -6.62 -22.97
C MET A 1 -10.32 -7.39 -22.11
N GLU A 2 -9.17 -7.78 -22.65
CA GLU A 2 -8.10 -8.43 -21.90
C GLU A 2 -7.10 -7.37 -21.41
N CYS A 3 -6.68 -7.44 -20.13
CA CYS A 3 -5.63 -6.56 -19.64
C CYS A 3 -4.30 -6.90 -20.27
N LYS A 4 -3.51 -5.86 -20.60
CA LYS A 4 -2.08 -6.07 -20.86
C LYS A 4 -1.39 -6.36 -19.53
N GLN A 5 -0.52 -7.36 -19.49
CA GLN A 5 0.35 -7.54 -18.33
C GLN A 5 1.40 -6.44 -18.32
N ILE A 6 1.66 -5.88 -17.13
CA ILE A 6 2.78 -4.94 -16.98
C ILE A 6 4.08 -5.74 -17.02
N PRO A 7 5.08 -5.32 -17.81
CA PRO A 7 6.42 -5.92 -17.78
C PRO A 7 7.02 -5.89 -16.37
N LYS A 8 7.54 -7.03 -15.90
CA LYS A 8 8.05 -7.21 -14.53
C LYS A 8 9.17 -6.22 -14.18
N ASP A 9 10.12 -6.07 -15.10
CA ASP A 9 11.29 -5.17 -15.01
C ASP A 9 10.89 -3.71 -14.70
N LYS A 10 9.79 -3.26 -15.30
CA LYS A 10 9.31 -1.87 -15.19
C LYS A 10 8.30 -1.64 -14.08
N SER A 11 7.78 -2.71 -13.49
CA SER A 11 6.66 -2.65 -12.55
C SER A 11 7.03 -2.08 -11.17
N TYR A 12 8.31 -2.12 -10.80
CA TYR A 12 8.81 -1.63 -9.51
C TYR A 12 9.32 -0.17 -9.53
N GLU A 13 9.36 0.50 -10.68
CA GLU A 13 9.91 1.87 -10.80
C GLU A 13 9.19 2.91 -9.92
N PHE A 14 7.90 2.70 -9.63
CA PHE A 14 7.15 3.61 -8.76
C PHE A 14 7.68 3.62 -7.32
N PHE A 15 8.46 2.60 -6.91
CA PHE A 15 9.04 2.55 -5.57
C PHE A 15 10.04 3.67 -5.29
N GLU A 16 10.60 4.32 -6.32
CA GLU A 16 11.48 5.47 -6.14
C GLU A 16 10.79 6.67 -5.45
N ASN A 17 9.48 6.82 -5.68
CA ASN A 17 8.66 7.90 -5.12
C ASN A 17 7.63 7.38 -4.09
N ILE A 18 7.87 6.18 -3.54
CA ILE A 18 6.85 5.45 -2.77
C ILE A 18 6.38 6.18 -1.52
N GLU A 19 7.27 6.88 -0.81
CA GLU A 19 6.92 7.60 0.42
C GLU A 19 5.83 8.64 0.14
N LYS A 20 5.99 9.43 -0.93
CA LYS A 20 5.01 10.41 -1.39
C LYS A 20 3.69 9.75 -1.81
N TYR A 21 3.76 8.62 -2.52
CA TYR A 21 2.56 7.91 -2.94
C TYR A 21 1.78 7.31 -1.78
N ILE A 22 2.46 6.84 -0.73
CA ILE A 22 1.84 6.38 0.52
C ILE A 22 1.13 7.52 1.23
N GLU A 23 1.75 8.70 1.34
CA GLU A 23 1.12 9.88 1.95
C GLU A 23 -0.18 10.25 1.22
N ILE A 24 -0.13 10.33 -0.11
CA ILE A 24 -1.31 10.63 -0.94
C ILE A 24 -2.38 9.54 -0.82
N ALA A 25 -1.98 8.27 -0.85
CA ALA A 25 -2.91 7.15 -0.70
C ALA A 25 -3.59 7.15 0.67
N ASN A 26 -2.86 7.40 1.75
CA ASN A 26 -3.43 7.51 3.09
C ASN A 26 -4.46 8.63 3.20
N SER A 27 -4.20 9.78 2.57
CA SER A 27 -5.18 10.87 2.49
C SER A 27 -6.42 10.48 1.69
N ALA A 28 -6.25 9.81 0.55
CA ALA A 28 -7.35 9.33 -0.28
C ALA A 28 -8.20 8.24 0.42
N GLU A 29 -7.57 7.40 1.25
CA GLU A 29 -8.22 6.33 2.02
C GLU A 29 -9.00 6.83 3.25
N SER A 30 -8.89 8.11 3.60
CA SER A 30 -9.63 8.72 4.71
C SER A 30 -11.16 8.68 4.50
N THR A 31 -11.90 8.69 5.62
CA THR A 31 -13.38 8.63 5.65
C THR A 31 -14.06 9.93 5.23
N THR A 32 -13.31 10.99 4.89
CA THR A 32 -13.87 12.26 4.45
C THR A 32 -14.71 12.06 3.20
N ASP A 33 -15.93 12.60 3.17
CA ASP A 33 -16.78 12.50 1.98
C ASP A 33 -16.12 13.13 0.76
N PHE A 34 -16.36 12.54 -0.42
CA PHE A 34 -15.89 13.08 -1.69
C PHE A 34 -17.05 13.15 -2.68
N PRO A 35 -17.82 14.26 -2.66
CA PRO A 35 -19.02 14.42 -3.46
C PRO A 35 -18.81 14.14 -4.94
N ASN A 36 -17.64 14.52 -5.48
CA ASN A 36 -17.28 14.35 -6.88
C ASN A 36 -17.27 12.88 -7.35
N ALA A 37 -17.10 11.92 -6.44
CA ALA A 37 -17.14 10.49 -6.76
C ALA A 37 -18.50 9.82 -6.50
N ASN A 38 -19.41 10.46 -5.76
CA ASN A 38 -20.58 9.77 -5.21
C ASN A 38 -21.56 9.28 -6.27
N SER A 39 -21.89 10.11 -7.27
CA SER A 39 -22.83 9.72 -8.34
C SER A 39 -22.25 8.59 -9.21
N GLY A 40 -21.00 8.73 -9.67
CA GLY A 40 -20.31 7.72 -10.45
C GLY A 40 -20.14 6.41 -9.70
N CYS A 41 -19.70 6.45 -8.44
CA CYS A 41 -19.54 5.23 -7.65
C CYS A 41 -20.86 4.56 -7.29
N ASN A 42 -21.96 5.30 -7.10
CA ASN A 42 -23.28 4.69 -6.95
C ASN A 42 -23.70 3.93 -8.21
N SER A 43 -23.47 4.51 -9.40
CA SER A 43 -23.72 3.82 -10.67
C SER A 43 -22.86 2.57 -10.83
N PHE A 44 -21.56 2.67 -10.53
CA PHE A 44 -20.64 1.53 -10.54
C PHE A 44 -21.12 0.37 -9.66
N ILE A 45 -21.58 0.63 -8.44
CA ILE A 45 -22.05 -0.43 -7.53
C ILE A 45 -23.28 -1.13 -8.10
N THR A 46 -24.24 -0.38 -8.67
CA THR A 46 -25.44 -0.97 -9.27
C THR A 46 -25.09 -1.95 -10.38
N THR A 47 -24.06 -1.65 -11.18
CA THR A 47 -23.68 -2.48 -12.34
C THR A 47 -22.64 -3.54 -12.01
N PHE A 48 -21.63 -3.26 -11.18
CA PHE A 48 -20.47 -4.13 -10.93
C PHE A 48 -20.32 -4.58 -9.48
N GLY A 49 -21.18 -4.13 -8.56
CA GLY A 49 -21.11 -4.47 -7.14
C GLY A 49 -21.20 -5.97 -6.87
N TYR A 50 -21.84 -6.75 -7.76
CA TYR A 50 -21.97 -8.21 -7.60
C TYR A 50 -20.63 -8.95 -7.63
N HIS A 51 -19.58 -8.37 -8.22
CA HIS A 51 -18.21 -8.91 -8.23
C HIS A 51 -17.51 -8.83 -6.86
N PHE A 52 -18.03 -8.02 -5.94
CA PHE A 52 -17.43 -7.79 -4.62
C PHE A 52 -18.06 -8.66 -3.55
N LYS A 53 -17.28 -8.95 -2.51
CA LYS A 53 -17.75 -9.66 -1.31
C LYS A 53 -18.87 -8.88 -0.62
N ASP A 54 -18.78 -7.56 -0.67
CA ASP A 54 -19.72 -6.61 -0.07
C ASP A 54 -19.78 -5.32 -0.92
N SER A 55 -20.98 -4.74 -1.06
CA SER A 55 -21.22 -3.55 -1.89
C SER A 55 -20.64 -2.29 -1.25
N THR A 56 -20.53 -2.23 0.08
CA THR A 56 -19.88 -1.13 0.79
C THR A 56 -18.39 -1.07 0.47
N THR A 57 -17.73 -2.23 0.43
CA THR A 57 -16.34 -2.40 0.00
C THR A 57 -16.14 -1.95 -1.44
N ALA A 58 -17.05 -2.32 -2.35
CA ALA A 58 -17.03 -1.85 -3.74
C ALA A 58 -17.12 -0.32 -3.83
N LYS A 59 -18.04 0.28 -3.07
CA LYS A 59 -18.20 1.74 -2.98
C LYS A 59 -16.93 2.43 -2.50
N HIS A 60 -16.37 1.94 -1.39
CA HIS A 60 -15.17 2.51 -0.79
C HIS A 60 -13.99 2.46 -1.76
N ILE A 61 -13.76 1.31 -2.41
CA ILE A 61 -12.67 1.18 -3.39
C ILE A 61 -12.84 2.17 -4.55
N CYS A 62 -14.06 2.30 -5.10
CA CYS A 62 -14.34 3.26 -6.16
C CYS A 62 -14.05 4.71 -5.70
N VAL A 63 -14.60 5.14 -4.57
CA VAL A 63 -14.42 6.51 -4.06
C VAL A 63 -12.96 6.81 -3.75
N GLN A 64 -12.26 5.88 -3.08
CA GLN A 64 -10.85 6.03 -2.75
C GLN A 64 -9.98 6.09 -4.01
N PHE A 65 -10.28 5.30 -5.03
CA PHE A 65 -9.55 5.33 -6.29
C PHE A 65 -9.69 6.68 -7.01
N ILE A 66 -10.90 7.23 -7.07
CA ILE A 66 -11.15 8.54 -7.69
C ILE A 66 -10.43 9.64 -6.91
N LYS A 67 -10.53 9.65 -5.57
CA LYS A 67 -9.76 10.58 -4.72
C LYS A 67 -8.26 10.48 -4.95
N LEU A 68 -7.73 9.26 -5.05
CA LEU A 68 -6.32 9.01 -5.26
C LEU A 68 -5.87 9.55 -6.62
N TYR A 69 -6.62 9.23 -7.68
CA TYR A 69 -6.40 9.79 -9.01
C TYR A 69 -6.42 11.32 -8.99
N ASP A 70 -7.41 11.91 -8.33
CA ASP A 70 -7.56 13.36 -8.28
C ASP A 70 -6.43 14.07 -7.53
N SER A 71 -5.86 13.42 -6.52
CA SER A 71 -4.76 13.94 -5.70
C SER A 71 -3.40 13.83 -6.41
N LEU A 72 -3.27 12.95 -7.41
CA LEU A 72 -2.04 12.77 -8.19
C LEU A 72 -1.97 13.82 -9.32
N ASN A 73 -1.75 15.09 -8.95
CA ASN A 73 -1.63 16.24 -9.86
C ASN A 73 -0.61 16.05 -11.02
N VAL A 74 0.38 15.18 -10.83
CA VAL A 74 1.36 14.82 -11.88
C VAL A 74 0.69 14.16 -13.08
N ILE A 75 -0.41 13.44 -12.88
CA ILE A 75 -1.18 12.81 -13.97
C ILE A 75 -2.00 13.86 -14.74
N LYS A 76 -2.46 14.93 -14.05
CA LYS A 76 -3.31 15.98 -14.63
C LYS A 76 -2.51 16.98 -15.49
N ASN A 77 -1.26 17.27 -15.12
CA ASN A 77 -0.53 18.43 -15.63
C ASN A 77 0.74 18.11 -16.43
N LYS A 78 1.03 16.84 -16.71
CA LYS A 78 2.28 16.44 -17.39
C LYS A 78 2.03 15.63 -18.66
N SER A 79 2.95 15.77 -19.62
CA SER A 79 2.98 14.93 -20.83
C SER A 79 3.07 13.45 -20.46
N LYS A 80 2.45 12.60 -21.28
CA LYS A 80 2.58 11.13 -21.21
C LYS A 80 4.03 10.63 -21.31
N SER A 81 4.94 11.47 -21.81
CA SER A 81 6.38 11.18 -21.89
C SER A 81 7.17 11.52 -20.62
N ASP A 82 6.57 12.13 -19.59
CA ASP A 82 7.26 12.44 -18.33
C ASP A 82 7.44 11.15 -17.51
N THR A 83 8.67 10.90 -17.04
CA THR A 83 8.98 9.70 -16.24
C THR A 83 8.18 9.63 -14.93
N ASN A 84 7.79 10.76 -14.36
CA ASN A 84 6.91 10.81 -13.19
C ASN A 84 5.47 10.47 -13.55
N TYR A 85 5.00 10.82 -14.75
CA TYR A 85 3.68 10.41 -15.23
C TYR A 85 3.59 8.88 -15.23
N GLU A 86 4.57 8.21 -15.83
CA GLU A 86 4.61 6.73 -15.87
C GLU A 86 4.74 6.09 -14.48
N LYS A 87 5.53 6.66 -13.57
CA LYS A 87 5.62 6.19 -12.18
C LYS A 87 4.29 6.35 -11.43
N CYS A 88 3.61 7.47 -11.58
CA CYS A 88 2.28 7.69 -10.99
C CYS A 88 1.25 6.71 -11.54
N ARG A 89 1.24 6.53 -12.87
CA ARG A 89 0.42 5.55 -13.57
C ARG A 89 0.65 4.13 -13.02
N LYS A 90 1.90 3.67 -12.92
CA LYS A 90 2.23 2.35 -12.36
C LYS A 90 1.77 2.19 -10.91
N PHE A 91 1.89 3.24 -10.09
CA PHE A 91 1.39 3.22 -8.72
C PHE A 91 -0.13 3.05 -8.65
N LEU A 92 -0.91 3.77 -9.48
CA LEU A 92 -2.36 3.59 -9.56
C LEU A 92 -2.75 2.16 -9.94
N ILE A 93 -2.04 1.57 -10.91
CA ILE A 93 -2.30 0.20 -11.32
C ILE A 93 -2.00 -0.78 -10.19
N TYR A 94 -0.88 -0.60 -9.49
CA TYR A 94 -0.57 -1.38 -8.29
C TYR A 94 -1.68 -1.26 -7.23
N TRP A 95 -2.05 -0.03 -6.88
CA TRP A 95 -3.02 0.23 -5.81
C TRP A 95 -4.37 -0.42 -6.12
N ILE A 96 -4.88 -0.28 -7.34
CA ILE A 96 -6.19 -0.85 -7.69
C ILE A 96 -6.14 -2.38 -7.83
N ASN A 97 -5.06 -2.97 -8.37
CA ASN A 97 -4.87 -4.42 -8.38
C ASN A 97 -4.89 -4.98 -6.95
N PHE A 98 -4.22 -4.30 -6.02
CA PHE A 98 -4.19 -4.69 -4.63
C PHE A 98 -5.59 -4.68 -4.00
N LYS A 99 -6.29 -3.55 -4.07
CA LYS A 99 -7.61 -3.38 -3.44
C LYS A 99 -8.69 -4.27 -4.05
N LEU A 100 -8.70 -4.43 -5.38
CA LEU A 100 -9.64 -5.31 -6.06
C LEU A 100 -9.45 -6.78 -5.66
N ARG A 101 -8.21 -7.26 -5.59
CA ARG A 101 -7.93 -8.65 -5.19
C ARG A 101 -8.27 -8.93 -3.72
N GLU A 102 -8.22 -7.94 -2.84
CA GLU A 102 -8.70 -8.10 -1.46
C GLU A 102 -10.24 -8.06 -1.36
N GLY A 103 -10.88 -7.15 -2.10
CA GLY A 103 -12.33 -6.89 -2.00
C GLY A 103 -13.25 -7.79 -2.84
N MET A 104 -12.76 -8.39 -3.92
CA MET A 104 -13.58 -9.18 -4.86
C MET A 104 -13.77 -10.64 -4.43
N LYS A 105 -14.83 -11.28 -4.93
CA LYS A 105 -15.21 -12.69 -4.64
C LYS A 105 -14.30 -13.76 -5.26
N ASN A 106 -13.26 -13.35 -6.00
CA ASN A 106 -12.30 -14.14 -6.78
C ASN A 106 -12.72 -14.33 -8.25
N GLU A 107 -12.03 -13.61 -9.15
CA GLU A 107 -11.76 -13.98 -10.55
C GLU A 107 -10.75 -12.97 -11.10
N VAL A 108 -9.58 -13.43 -11.58
CA VAL A 108 -8.58 -12.54 -12.20
C VAL A 108 -9.14 -11.90 -13.47
N ASP A 109 -10.00 -12.63 -14.18
CA ASP A 109 -10.59 -12.24 -15.46
C ASP A 109 -11.59 -11.08 -15.33
N SER A 110 -12.11 -10.83 -14.11
CA SER A 110 -13.02 -9.72 -13.84
C SER A 110 -12.33 -8.43 -13.37
N ILE A 111 -11.04 -8.49 -12.94
CA ILE A 111 -10.31 -7.31 -12.44
C ILE A 111 -10.26 -6.21 -13.50
N CYS A 112 -9.98 -6.57 -14.76
CA CYS A 112 -9.90 -5.62 -15.88
C CYS A 112 -11.23 -4.91 -16.10
N ARG A 113 -12.33 -5.68 -16.19
CA ARG A 113 -13.66 -5.14 -16.43
C ARG A 113 -14.14 -4.25 -15.28
N VAL A 114 -13.87 -4.66 -14.05
CA VAL A 114 -14.22 -3.89 -12.86
C VAL A 114 -13.39 -2.61 -12.80
N TYR A 115 -12.10 -2.66 -13.15
CA TYR A 115 -11.26 -1.48 -13.26
C TYR A 115 -11.80 -0.48 -14.29
N ASP A 116 -12.06 -0.94 -15.51
CA ASP A 116 -12.59 -0.11 -16.61
C ASP A 116 -13.91 0.55 -16.20
N ALA A 117 -14.75 -0.20 -15.48
CA ALA A 117 -15.99 0.32 -14.95
C ALA A 117 -15.78 1.45 -13.95
N ILE A 118 -14.80 1.34 -13.05
CA ILE A 118 -14.44 2.42 -12.11
C ILE A 118 -13.86 3.62 -12.90
N GLU A 119 -12.93 3.39 -13.84
CA GLU A 119 -12.29 4.44 -14.65
C GLU A 119 -13.35 5.25 -15.41
N SER A 120 -14.33 4.59 -16.01
CA SER A 120 -15.40 5.24 -16.78
C SER A 120 -16.23 6.22 -15.95
N GLN A 121 -16.28 6.08 -14.62
CA GLN A 121 -17.08 6.95 -13.75
C GLN A 121 -16.52 8.37 -13.62
N PHE A 122 -15.24 8.59 -13.92
CA PHE A 122 -14.58 9.88 -13.77
C PHE A 122 -13.79 10.32 -15.01
N THR A 123 -13.63 9.44 -16.00
CA THR A 123 -13.01 9.76 -17.30
C THR A 123 -14.03 9.91 -18.43
N GLY A 124 -15.27 9.43 -18.25
CA GLY A 124 -16.28 9.34 -19.30
C GLY A 124 -17.13 10.59 -19.59
N SER A 125 -16.92 11.71 -18.90
CA SER A 125 -17.65 12.96 -19.18
C SER A 125 -16.91 13.84 -20.20
N ASN A 126 -17.31 13.71 -21.47
CA ASN A 126 -17.27 14.65 -22.61
C ASN A 126 -16.03 15.50 -22.96
N ASP A 127 -14.91 15.51 -22.23
CA ASP A 127 -13.73 16.31 -22.63
C ASP A 127 -12.41 15.54 -22.67
N TYR A 128 -12.37 14.27 -22.25
CA TYR A 128 -11.12 13.54 -22.13
C TYR A 128 -11.31 12.08 -22.51
N ASN A 129 -11.05 11.75 -23.78
CA ASN A 129 -10.74 10.40 -24.25
C ASN A 129 -9.38 9.93 -23.66
N ILE A 130 -9.22 10.05 -22.34
CA ILE A 130 -8.09 9.48 -21.63
C ILE A 130 -8.55 8.11 -21.17
N HIS A 131 -8.63 7.18 -22.11
CA HIS A 131 -8.37 5.79 -21.75
C HIS A 131 -6.90 5.79 -21.31
N MET A 132 -6.62 5.83 -20.01
CA MET A 132 -5.26 6.05 -19.51
C MET A 132 -4.31 4.88 -19.84
N GLY A 133 -4.80 3.87 -20.58
CA GLY A 133 -4.10 2.62 -20.82
C GLY A 133 -3.72 1.95 -19.50
N LEU A 134 -4.39 2.30 -18.40
CA LEU A 134 -4.12 1.84 -17.03
C LEU A 134 -4.56 0.40 -16.80
N ILE A 135 -5.04 -0.27 -17.84
CA ILE A 135 -5.48 -1.65 -17.85
C ILE A 135 -4.24 -2.56 -17.82
N GLY A 136 -3.57 -2.52 -16.67
CA GLY A 136 -2.46 -3.36 -16.32
C GLY A 136 -2.91 -4.39 -15.30
N ASN A 137 -2.81 -5.67 -15.65
CA ASN A 137 -2.92 -6.73 -14.65
C ASN A 137 -1.52 -7.00 -14.11
N ILE A 138 -1.36 -6.95 -12.80
CA ILE A 138 -0.13 -7.42 -12.15
C ILE A 138 -0.36 -8.89 -11.79
N ASN A 139 0.56 -9.76 -12.21
CA ASN A 139 0.48 -11.17 -11.85
C ASN A 139 0.53 -11.32 -10.31
N LYS A 140 -0.05 -12.41 -9.82
CA LYS A 140 -0.26 -12.62 -8.39
C LYS A 140 1.04 -12.61 -7.57
N ASP A 141 2.10 -13.19 -8.12
CA ASP A 141 3.37 -13.36 -7.41
C ASP A 141 4.14 -12.04 -7.30
N ASP A 142 4.15 -11.24 -8.37
CA ASP A 142 4.76 -9.92 -8.35
C ASP A 142 3.96 -8.95 -7.47
N LEU A 143 2.62 -9.01 -7.52
CA LEU A 143 1.79 -8.21 -6.63
C LEU A 143 2.05 -8.59 -5.16
N TYR A 144 2.17 -9.88 -4.85
CA TYR A 144 2.50 -10.34 -3.50
C TYR A 144 3.82 -9.74 -3.00
N LYS A 145 4.85 -9.75 -3.84
CA LYS A 145 6.16 -9.13 -3.55
C LYS A 145 6.05 -7.62 -3.38
N MET A 146 5.38 -6.92 -4.29
CA MET A 146 5.14 -5.48 -4.17
C MET A 146 4.41 -5.13 -2.87
N ASN A 147 3.42 -5.92 -2.45
CA ASN A 147 2.70 -5.71 -1.20
C ASN A 147 3.62 -5.82 0.02
N ILE A 148 4.62 -6.72 0.00
CA ILE A 148 5.63 -6.80 1.07
C ILE A 148 6.44 -5.50 1.14
N LEU A 149 6.97 -5.02 0.00
CA LEU A 149 7.71 -3.75 -0.06
C LEU A 149 6.84 -2.56 0.36
N TYR A 150 5.60 -2.49 -0.13
CA TYR A 150 4.67 -1.42 0.22
C TYR A 150 4.44 -1.35 1.73
N ARG A 151 4.19 -2.50 2.38
CA ARG A 151 3.98 -2.55 3.84
C ARG A 151 5.23 -2.19 4.64
N LEU A 152 6.42 -2.52 4.13
CA LEU A 152 7.68 -2.03 4.68
C LEU A 152 7.74 -0.50 4.64
N TYR A 153 7.47 0.09 3.48
CA TYR A 153 7.49 1.55 3.32
C TYR A 153 6.38 2.27 4.10
N VAL A 154 5.20 1.67 4.27
CA VAL A 154 4.12 2.24 5.10
C VAL A 154 4.59 2.41 6.55
N ASN A 155 5.23 1.39 7.12
CA ASN A 155 5.74 1.49 8.48
C ASN A 155 6.97 2.42 8.57
N TYR A 156 7.82 2.44 7.54
CA TYR A 156 8.92 3.40 7.45
C TYR A 156 8.45 4.85 7.46
N VAL A 157 7.43 5.21 6.68
CA VAL A 157 6.87 6.57 6.67
C VAL A 157 6.34 6.95 8.05
N LYS A 158 5.67 6.03 8.76
CA LYS A 158 5.20 6.26 10.13
C LYS A 158 6.34 6.48 11.10
N LEU A 159 7.40 5.64 11.05
CA LEU A 159 8.59 5.81 11.88
C LEU A 159 9.30 7.15 11.60
N LYS A 160 9.42 7.52 10.32
CA LYS A 160 10.05 8.78 9.89
C LYS A 160 9.27 10.02 10.36
N ALA A 161 7.95 9.90 10.56
CA ALA A 161 7.08 11.00 10.97
C ALA A 161 7.11 11.29 12.49
N ILE A 162 7.77 10.45 13.29
CA ILE A 162 7.88 10.61 14.74
C ILE A 162 8.65 11.91 15.06
N ASP A 163 8.04 12.79 15.87
CA ASP A 163 8.57 14.13 16.15
C ASP A 163 9.42 14.22 17.44
N TYR A 164 9.44 13.14 18.23
CA TYR A 164 10.16 13.02 19.50
C TYR A 164 9.73 14.02 20.59
N LYS A 165 8.53 14.62 20.51
CA LYS A 165 8.00 15.55 21.52
C LYS A 165 7.27 14.87 22.68
N ASN A 166 6.45 13.84 22.39
CA ASN A 166 5.76 13.05 23.41
C ASN A 166 6.49 11.72 23.61
N GLU A 167 7.28 11.62 24.66
CA GLU A 167 8.19 10.48 24.88
C GLU A 167 7.47 9.12 24.91
N GLU A 168 6.40 9.00 25.72
CA GLU A 168 5.66 7.75 25.88
C GLU A 168 5.02 7.30 24.56
N GLU A 169 4.34 8.23 23.87
CA GLU A 169 3.71 7.95 22.60
C GLU A 169 4.73 7.55 21.54
N ASN A 170 5.85 8.28 21.47
CA ASN A 170 6.88 8.04 20.46
C ASN A 170 7.61 6.71 20.70
N LYS A 171 7.87 6.32 21.95
CA LYS A 171 8.38 4.98 22.30
C LYS A 171 7.43 3.88 21.82
N ARG A 172 6.14 4.03 22.08
CA ARG A 172 5.11 3.08 21.64
C ARG A 172 5.05 2.97 20.12
N GLN A 173 5.10 4.10 19.41
CA GLN A 173 5.09 4.15 17.94
C GLN A 173 6.36 3.53 17.33
N LEU A 174 7.54 3.83 17.89
CA LEU A 174 8.81 3.21 17.48
C LEU A 174 8.72 1.69 17.56
N LEU A 175 8.27 1.15 18.70
CA LEU A 175 8.18 -0.29 18.90
C LEU A 175 7.15 -0.91 17.96
N THR A 176 5.97 -0.30 17.86
CA THR A 176 4.87 -0.79 17.03
C THR A 176 5.28 -0.88 15.57
N HIS A 177 5.85 0.19 15.01
CA HIS A 177 6.14 0.25 13.58
C HIS A 177 7.43 -0.47 13.21
N SER A 178 8.45 -0.50 14.09
CA SER A 178 9.66 -1.30 13.85
C SER A 178 9.39 -2.81 13.93
N THR A 179 8.54 -3.26 14.86
CA THR A 179 8.07 -4.65 14.93
C THR A 179 7.29 -5.05 13.68
N ALA A 180 6.39 -4.17 13.20
CA ALA A 180 5.65 -4.41 11.96
C ALA A 180 6.58 -4.47 10.73
N CYS A 181 7.62 -3.63 10.68
CA CYS A 181 8.69 -3.73 9.68
C CYS A 181 9.35 -5.11 9.71
N CYS A 182 9.74 -5.62 10.88
CA CYS A 182 10.38 -6.94 10.98
C CYS A 182 9.52 -8.06 10.36
N THR A 183 8.21 -8.06 10.62
CA THR A 183 7.31 -9.10 10.09
C THR A 183 7.33 -9.16 8.55
N HIS A 184 7.43 -8.01 7.90
CA HIS A 184 7.51 -7.94 6.43
C HIS A 184 8.93 -8.15 5.92
N TYR A 185 9.93 -7.66 6.64
CA TYR A 185 11.35 -7.78 6.26
C TYR A 185 11.81 -9.24 6.26
N ILE A 186 11.38 -10.03 7.25
CA ILE A 186 11.63 -11.48 7.36
C ILE A 186 11.16 -12.23 6.10
N LYS A 187 10.00 -11.86 5.56
CA LYS A 187 9.47 -12.45 4.32
C LYS A 187 10.28 -11.99 3.10
N ALA A 188 10.62 -10.71 3.06
CA ALA A 188 11.40 -10.12 1.98
C ALA A 188 12.83 -10.71 1.91
N SER A 189 13.49 -10.88 3.06
CA SER A 189 14.85 -11.43 3.15
C SER A 189 14.91 -12.90 2.74
N TYR A 190 13.85 -13.68 2.98
CA TYR A 190 13.75 -15.04 2.47
C TYR A 190 13.66 -15.08 0.94
N ILE A 191 12.90 -14.16 0.32
CA ILE A 191 12.78 -14.05 -1.15
C ILE A 191 14.11 -13.61 -1.78
N CYS A 192 14.92 -12.83 -1.06
CA CYS A 192 16.21 -12.30 -1.51
C CYS A 192 17.42 -12.98 -0.90
N ASN A 193 17.28 -14.22 -0.44
CA ASN A 193 18.43 -15.01 -0.03
C ASN A 193 19.30 -15.39 -1.24
N ASP A 194 20.53 -15.87 -0.97
CA ASP A 194 21.51 -16.18 -2.02
C ASP A 194 20.95 -17.12 -3.10
N ASP A 195 20.08 -18.08 -2.73
CA ASP A 195 19.48 -19.06 -3.65
C ASP A 195 18.35 -18.49 -4.55
N ASN A 196 17.79 -17.33 -4.20
CA ASN A 196 16.60 -16.77 -4.86
C ASN A 196 16.77 -15.32 -5.33
N LYS A 197 17.89 -14.66 -5.01
CA LYS A 197 18.17 -13.29 -5.42
C LYS A 197 18.11 -13.13 -6.95
N ASP A 198 18.76 -14.01 -7.69
CA ASP A 198 18.82 -13.96 -9.16
C ASP A 198 17.46 -14.22 -9.84
N LYS A 199 16.51 -14.84 -9.13
CA LYS A 199 15.13 -15.06 -9.61
C LYS A 199 14.23 -13.84 -9.39
N ASN A 200 14.65 -12.94 -8.50
CA ASN A 200 13.88 -11.78 -8.05
C ASN A 200 14.70 -10.48 -8.09
N PRO A 201 15.48 -10.19 -9.15
CA PRO A 201 16.49 -9.14 -9.12
C PRO A 201 15.89 -7.76 -8.83
N GLU A 202 14.77 -7.41 -9.46
CA GLU A 202 14.14 -6.08 -9.27
C GLU A 202 13.56 -5.91 -7.86
N PHE A 203 12.91 -6.95 -7.34
CA PHE A 203 12.39 -6.93 -5.97
C PHE A 203 13.52 -6.79 -4.96
N CYS A 204 14.62 -7.51 -5.15
CA CYS A 204 15.76 -7.48 -4.25
C CYS A 204 16.52 -6.16 -4.32
N GLU A 205 16.66 -5.56 -5.51
CA GLU A 205 17.19 -4.20 -5.65
C GLU A 205 16.34 -3.19 -4.85
N LYS A 206 15.01 -3.26 -4.95
CA LYS A 206 14.14 -2.35 -4.18
C LYS A 206 14.15 -2.63 -2.67
N LEU A 207 14.37 -3.87 -2.27
CA LEU A 207 14.57 -4.23 -0.86
C LEU A 207 15.89 -3.67 -0.32
N GLU A 208 17.00 -3.75 -1.07
CA GLU A 208 18.29 -3.17 -0.69
C GLU A 208 18.21 -1.64 -0.52
N ALA A 209 17.47 -0.96 -1.41
CA ALA A 209 17.18 0.46 -1.28
C ALA A 209 16.39 0.78 0.01
N PHE A 210 15.41 -0.06 0.36
CA PHE A 210 14.67 0.06 1.62
C PHE A 210 15.60 -0.14 2.84
N VAL A 211 16.42 -1.20 2.84
CA VAL A 211 17.37 -1.50 3.94
C VAL A 211 18.31 -0.31 4.18
N SER A 212 18.81 0.30 3.11
CA SER A 212 19.67 1.48 3.19
C SER A 212 18.95 2.68 3.84
N LYS A 213 17.70 2.95 3.46
CA LYS A 213 16.86 4.00 4.07
C LYS A 213 16.57 3.72 5.54
N TYR A 214 16.28 2.46 5.89
CA TYR A 214 16.00 2.08 7.27
C TYR A 214 17.25 2.18 8.15
N LYS A 215 18.44 1.88 7.62
CA LYS A 215 19.72 2.07 8.34
C LYS A 215 19.97 3.55 8.67
N GLN A 216 19.67 4.46 7.74
CA GLN A 216 19.73 5.91 8.00
C GLN A 216 18.72 6.34 9.06
N LEU A 217 17.51 5.78 9.03
CA LEU A 217 16.51 6.01 10.07
C LEU A 217 17.00 5.52 11.44
N ASN A 218 17.60 4.33 11.51
CA ASN A 218 18.19 3.81 12.73
C ASN A 218 19.21 4.77 13.35
N GLN A 219 20.13 5.32 12.54
CA GLN A 219 21.11 6.30 13.01
C GLN A 219 20.42 7.53 13.64
N LYS A 220 19.34 8.02 13.01
CA LYS A 220 18.56 9.15 13.56
C LYS A 220 17.87 8.82 14.88
N VAL A 221 17.44 7.58 15.09
CA VAL A 221 16.87 7.14 16.37
C VAL A 221 17.96 7.02 17.43
N ASP A 222 19.11 6.42 17.07
CA ASP A 222 20.28 6.29 17.94
C ASP A 222 20.76 7.68 18.42
N ASP A 223 20.75 8.71 17.55
CA ASP A 223 21.08 10.10 17.89
C ASP A 223 20.14 10.75 18.93
N LYS A 224 18.96 10.15 19.19
CA LYS A 224 18.04 10.60 20.25
C LYS A 224 18.37 10.00 21.62
N GLY A 225 19.31 9.06 21.69
CA GLY A 225 19.75 8.40 22.91
C GLY A 225 18.95 7.14 23.27
N SER A 226 19.43 6.43 24.29
CA SER A 226 18.90 5.13 24.74
C SER A 226 17.41 5.14 25.06
N GLY A 227 16.90 6.28 25.55
CA GLY A 227 15.48 6.47 25.81
C GLY A 227 14.58 6.20 24.60
N PHE A 228 15.07 6.29 23.38
CA PHE A 228 14.31 5.96 22.17
C PHE A 228 14.85 4.76 21.40
N SER A 229 16.18 4.58 21.33
CA SER A 229 16.77 3.47 20.57
C SER A 229 16.35 2.10 21.11
N ASP A 230 16.14 1.97 22.42
CA ASP A 230 15.74 0.71 23.05
C ASP A 230 14.33 0.24 22.61
N TYR A 231 13.53 1.16 22.06
CA TYR A 231 12.18 0.89 21.55
C TYR A 231 12.15 0.77 20.02
N PHE A 232 13.28 0.78 19.34
CA PHE A 232 13.37 0.68 17.89
C PHE A 232 14.12 -0.58 17.48
N ILE A 233 13.45 -1.49 16.77
CA ILE A 233 14.05 -2.73 16.31
C ILE A 233 14.81 -2.50 15.00
N LYS A 234 16.11 -2.83 14.98
CA LYS A 234 16.93 -2.78 13.77
C LYS A 234 16.59 -3.96 12.86
N LEU A 235 16.70 -3.79 11.54
CA LEU A 235 16.43 -4.90 10.61
C LEU A 235 17.32 -6.12 10.86
N SER A 236 18.55 -5.91 11.33
CA SER A 236 19.49 -6.96 11.70
C SER A 236 19.11 -7.73 12.97
N GLU A 237 18.24 -7.16 13.81
CA GLU A 237 17.73 -7.76 15.05
C GLU A 237 16.39 -8.46 14.83
N CYS A 238 15.78 -8.30 13.66
CA CYS A 238 14.58 -9.06 13.31
C CYS A 238 14.89 -10.57 13.36
N PRO A 239 14.01 -11.39 13.95
CA PRO A 239 14.28 -12.81 14.15
C PRO A 239 14.58 -13.53 12.82
N ASN A 240 15.65 -14.32 12.82
CA ASN A 240 16.09 -15.09 11.66
C ASN A 240 15.13 -16.24 11.34
N THR A 241 14.70 -16.34 10.08
CA THR A 241 13.85 -17.45 9.59
C THR A 241 14.52 -18.82 9.65
N LYS A 242 15.86 -18.89 9.68
CA LYS A 242 16.60 -20.17 9.86
C LYS A 242 16.42 -20.78 11.26
N ILE A 243 15.91 -20.01 12.23
CA ILE A 243 15.65 -20.44 13.61
C ILE A 243 14.14 -20.33 13.91
N ILE A 244 13.28 -20.74 12.98
CA ILE A 244 11.88 -21.05 13.33
C ILE A 244 11.81 -22.55 13.59
N THR A 245 12.34 -22.96 14.73
CA THR A 245 12.01 -24.24 15.36
C THR A 245 10.51 -24.25 15.64
N THR A 246 9.73 -24.98 14.84
CA THR A 246 8.59 -25.89 15.15
C THR A 246 7.68 -25.67 16.38
N ALA A 247 7.76 -24.58 17.11
CA ALA A 247 6.93 -24.30 18.27
C ALA A 247 6.17 -22.99 18.06
N VAL A 248 4.84 -23.09 18.15
CA VAL A 248 3.84 -22.02 18.04
C VAL A 248 3.44 -21.64 16.61
N THR A 249 3.00 -22.64 15.82
CA THR A 249 1.81 -22.44 14.97
C THR A 249 0.57 -22.33 15.85
N GLY A 250 0.45 -21.20 16.55
CA GLY A 250 -0.71 -20.80 17.31
C GLY A 250 -1.18 -19.44 16.78
N SER A 251 -2.00 -19.50 15.76
CA SER A 251 -2.86 -18.44 15.20
C SER A 251 -2.79 -17.05 15.87
N ILE A 252 -1.91 -16.18 15.35
CA ILE A 252 -2.21 -14.76 15.17
C ILE A 252 -1.96 -14.43 13.69
N ILE A 253 -2.72 -15.07 12.81
CA ILE A 253 -3.07 -14.47 11.52
C ILE A 253 -4.12 -13.42 11.85
N GLY A 254 -3.68 -12.35 12.53
CA GLY A 254 -4.44 -11.13 12.62
C GLY A 254 -4.42 -10.53 11.22
N LEU A 255 -5.51 -10.72 10.49
CA LEU A 255 -5.97 -9.72 9.54
C LEU A 255 -5.91 -8.38 10.26
N ILE A 256 -4.82 -7.63 10.11
CA ILE A 256 -4.87 -6.19 10.35
C ILE A 256 -5.80 -5.70 9.24
N PRO A 257 -7.03 -5.31 9.54
CA PRO A 257 -7.88 -4.72 8.53
C PRO A 257 -7.14 -3.47 8.06
N LEU A 258 -6.89 -3.37 6.76
CA LEU A 258 -6.49 -2.13 6.10
C LEU A 258 -7.62 -1.07 6.11
N VAL A 259 -8.58 -1.21 7.03
CA VAL A 259 -9.69 -0.30 7.20
C VAL A 259 -9.33 0.62 8.36
N GLY A 260 -9.23 1.92 8.07
CA GLY A 260 -9.20 2.95 9.08
C GLY A 260 -10.36 2.76 10.04
N VAL A 261 -10.05 2.36 11.27
CA VAL A 261 -10.97 2.41 12.40
C VAL A 261 -10.23 3.11 13.53
N LEU A 262 -10.15 4.44 13.41
CA LEU A 262 -10.26 5.28 14.60
C LEU A 262 -11.73 5.12 15.06
N TYR A 263 -12.01 4.09 15.86
CA TYR A 263 -13.18 4.18 16.73
C TYR A 263 -12.87 5.30 17.69
N LYS A 264 -13.53 6.43 17.46
CA LYS A 264 -13.76 7.46 18.46
C LYS A 264 -14.23 6.72 19.72
N VAL A 265 -13.42 6.75 20.78
CA VAL A 265 -13.84 6.31 22.12
C VAL A 265 -15.07 7.16 22.43
N ILE A 266 -16.26 6.56 22.30
CA ILE A 266 -17.48 7.15 22.85
C ILE A 266 -17.24 7.10 24.36
N GLU A 267 -17.19 8.28 24.98
CA GLU A 267 -17.15 8.42 26.44
C GLU A 267 -18.14 7.43 27.06
N LEU A 268 -17.61 6.43 27.76
CA LEU A 268 -18.40 5.64 28.69
C LEU A 268 -18.75 6.58 29.84
N ASN A 269 -19.90 7.25 29.69
CA ASN A 269 -20.61 7.87 30.79
C ASN A 269 -21.03 6.78 31.77
N ILE A 270 -20.11 6.41 32.65
CA ILE A 270 -20.44 5.68 33.87
C ILE A 270 -21.17 6.71 34.74
N LYS A 271 -22.50 6.64 34.75
CA LYS A 271 -23.28 7.24 35.83
C LYS A 271 -22.97 6.42 37.09
N LEU A 272 -22.53 7.15 38.12
CA LEU A 272 -22.24 6.75 39.49
C LEU A 272 -23.13 5.64 40.04
#